data_AF-A0A959YXU7-F1
#
_entry.id   AF-A0A959YXU7-F1
#
_cell.length_a   1.000
_cell.length_b   1.000
_cell.length_c   1.000
_cell.angle_alpha   90.00
_cell.angle_beta   90.00
_cell.angle_gamma   90.00
#
_symmetry.space_group_name_H-M   'P 1'
#
loop_
_entity.id
_entity.type
_entity.pdbx_description
1 polymer ?
#
loop_
_entity_poly.entity_id
_entity_poly.type
_entity_poly.pdbx_seq_one_letter_code
_entity_poly.pdbx_strand_id
1 'polypeptide(L)'
;MGRAILFLFFFTVGIVSHAQDWCPSGATWHVSTSGLAGAGYSQYVYDGDTLVGGRMAKRIKETGYFIDYISFPPDTIPVNSERFTAVDDGVVYLWTSMSGTLEWDTLYW
;
A
#
# COMPACT_ATOMS: atom_id res chain seq x y z
N MET A 1 -34.13 50.88 10.27
CA MET A 1 -32.70 50.58 10.48
C MET A 1 -32.54 49.06 10.39
N GLY A 2 -32.23 48.56 9.19
CA GLY A 2 -32.15 47.11 8.91
C GLY A 2 -30.84 46.55 9.44
N ARG A 3 -30.92 45.48 10.24
CA ARG A 3 -29.77 44.75 10.78
C ARG A 3 -29.17 43.90 9.66
N ALA A 4 -27.93 44.18 9.28
CA ALA A 4 -27.16 43.36 8.37
C ALA A 4 -26.78 42.03 9.07
N ILE A 5 -27.21 40.91 8.51
CA ILE A 5 -26.82 39.56 8.93
C ILE A 5 -25.50 39.25 8.25
N LEU A 6 -24.43 39.11 9.04
CA LEU A 6 -23.11 38.70 8.56
C LEU A 6 -23.12 37.17 8.35
N PHE A 7 -23.24 36.71 7.11
CA PHE A 7 -23.07 35.29 6.76
C PHE A 7 -21.58 34.96 6.73
N LEU A 8 -21.10 34.21 7.74
CA LEU A 8 -19.76 33.66 7.77
C LEU A 8 -19.69 32.45 6.83
N PHE A 9 -19.15 32.63 5.63
CA PHE A 9 -18.87 31.54 4.69
C PHE A 9 -17.64 30.77 5.16
N PHE A 10 -17.84 29.63 5.83
CA PHE A 10 -16.76 28.67 6.08
C PHE A 10 -16.36 28.06 4.74
N PHE A 11 -15.34 28.63 4.11
CA PHE A 11 -14.68 28.05 2.94
C PHE A 11 -13.84 26.87 3.45
N THR A 12 -14.43 25.69 3.52
CA THR A 12 -13.65 24.45 3.67
C THR A 12 -12.91 24.26 2.35
N VAL A 13 -11.70 24.80 2.27
CA VAL A 13 -10.75 24.41 1.23
C VAL A 13 -10.56 22.91 1.40
N GLY A 14 -11.18 22.14 0.52
CA GLY A 14 -10.96 20.71 0.41
C GLY A 14 -9.50 20.54 0.03
N ILE A 15 -8.67 20.27 1.03
CA ILE A 15 -7.31 19.80 0.79
C ILE A 15 -7.52 18.48 0.07
N VAL A 16 -7.25 18.47 -1.24
CA VAL A 16 -7.17 17.23 -2.01
C VAL A 16 -5.93 16.55 -1.46
N SER A 17 -6.13 15.78 -0.39
CA SER A 17 -5.20 14.76 0.02
C SER A 17 -5.01 13.91 -1.23
N HIS A 18 -3.82 13.98 -1.83
CA HIS A 18 -3.43 13.03 -2.87
C HIS A 18 -3.37 11.67 -2.18
N ALA A 19 -4.53 11.02 -2.11
CA ALA A 19 -4.58 9.58 -1.99
C ALA A 19 -3.61 9.01 -3.04
N GLN A 20 -2.97 7.90 -2.72
CA GLN A 20 -2.07 7.22 -3.62
C GLN A 20 -2.78 6.92 -4.95
N ASP A 21 -2.62 7.80 -5.95
CA ASP A 21 -3.37 7.75 -7.21
C ASP A 21 -3.06 6.46 -7.99
N TRP A 22 -1.89 5.87 -7.72
CA TRP A 22 -1.49 4.57 -8.26
C TRP A 22 -2.19 3.41 -7.57
N CYS A 23 -2.69 3.56 -6.33
CA CYS A 23 -3.37 2.56 -5.49
C CYS A 23 -4.86 2.90 -5.23
N PRO A 24 -5.69 3.04 -6.27
CA PRO A 24 -7.12 3.26 -6.08
C PRO A 24 -7.83 2.02 -5.54
N SER A 25 -9.09 2.18 -5.14
CA SER A 25 -9.93 1.04 -4.76
C SER A 25 -10.02 0.01 -5.89
N GLY A 26 -9.77 -1.25 -5.58
CA GLY A 26 -9.75 -2.35 -6.54
C GLY A 26 -8.44 -2.51 -7.34
N ALA A 27 -7.43 -1.68 -7.06
CA ALA A 27 -6.12 -1.81 -7.71
C ALA A 27 -5.50 -3.19 -7.45
N THR A 28 -4.97 -3.78 -8.52
CA THR A 28 -4.30 -5.09 -8.50
C THR A 28 -3.07 -5.04 -9.38
N TRP A 29 -1.93 -5.54 -8.87
CA TRP A 29 -0.68 -5.66 -9.61
C TRP A 29 -0.21 -7.11 -9.63
N HIS A 30 0.48 -7.47 -10.70
CA HIS A 30 1.13 -8.77 -10.84
C HIS A 30 2.59 -8.52 -11.21
N VAL A 31 3.50 -9.05 -10.40
CA VAL A 31 4.95 -8.90 -10.61
C VAL A 31 5.54 -10.28 -10.83
N SER A 32 6.05 -10.54 -12.02
CA SER A 32 6.74 -11.80 -12.33
C SER A 32 8.03 -11.91 -11.53
N THR A 33 8.32 -13.12 -11.08
CA THR A 33 9.55 -13.44 -10.35
C THR A 33 10.11 -14.74 -10.89
N SER A 34 11.41 -14.77 -11.11
CA SER A 34 12.11 -15.92 -11.68
C SER A 34 13.51 -15.99 -11.11
N GLY A 35 13.95 -17.19 -10.75
CA GLY A 35 15.30 -17.46 -10.28
C GLY A 35 15.70 -18.90 -10.55
N LEU A 36 16.89 -19.27 -10.11
CA LEU A 36 17.43 -20.62 -10.32
C LEU A 36 16.57 -21.72 -9.69
N ALA A 37 15.88 -21.41 -8.58
CA ALA A 37 15.07 -22.37 -7.82
C ALA A 37 13.60 -22.46 -8.28
N GLY A 38 13.15 -21.61 -9.20
CA GLY A 38 11.73 -21.54 -9.55
C GLY A 38 11.33 -20.30 -10.33
N ALA A 39 10.10 -20.30 -10.83
CA ALA A 39 9.45 -19.12 -11.42
C ALA A 39 8.01 -18.99 -10.96
N GLY A 40 7.47 -17.78 -11.02
CA GLY A 40 6.18 -17.45 -10.47
C GLY A 40 5.81 -15.97 -10.64
N TYR A 41 4.86 -15.53 -9.82
CA TYR A 41 4.52 -14.12 -9.68
C TYR A 41 4.00 -13.82 -8.26
N SER A 42 4.15 -12.57 -7.84
CA SER A 42 3.43 -12.02 -6.70
C SER A 42 2.23 -11.21 -7.20
N GLN A 43 1.07 -11.48 -6.64
CA GLN A 43 -0.13 -10.66 -6.79
C GLN A 43 -0.22 -9.69 -5.61
N TYR A 44 -0.46 -8.42 -5.90
CA TYR A 44 -0.69 -7.38 -4.90
C TYR A 44 -2.11 -6.83 -5.10
N VAL A 45 -2.93 -6.81 -4.05
CA VAL A 45 -4.32 -6.35 -4.12
C VAL A 45 -4.55 -5.30 -3.05
N TYR A 46 -5.08 -4.14 -3.43
CA TYR A 46 -5.55 -3.15 -2.46
C TYR A 46 -6.68 -3.71 -1.59
N ASP A 47 -6.54 -3.60 -0.27
CA ASP A 47 -7.44 -4.19 0.72
C ASP A 47 -7.97 -3.16 1.74
N GLY A 48 -8.03 -1.90 1.32
CA GLY A 48 -8.60 -0.81 2.11
C GLY A 48 -7.56 0.14 2.71
N ASP A 49 -8.09 1.21 3.28
CA ASP A 49 -7.32 2.19 4.03
C ASP A 49 -7.32 1.83 5.51
N THR A 50 -6.22 2.11 6.20
CA THR A 50 -6.11 1.92 7.65
C THR A 50 -5.12 2.93 8.25
N LEU A 51 -5.12 3.08 9.58
CA LEU A 51 -4.17 3.90 10.30
C LEU A 51 -3.02 3.03 10.83
N VAL A 52 -1.79 3.32 10.40
CA VAL A 52 -0.58 2.59 10.84
C VAL A 52 0.47 3.60 11.24
N GLY A 53 1.10 3.43 12.41
CA GLY A 53 2.17 4.33 12.86
C GLY A 53 1.80 5.83 12.81
N GLY A 54 0.53 6.17 13.06
CA GLY A 54 0.03 7.55 13.01
C GLY A 54 -0.25 8.14 11.63
N ARG A 55 -0.10 7.37 10.54
CA ARG A 55 -0.37 7.80 9.16
C ARG A 55 -1.51 7.00 8.53
N MET A 56 -2.33 7.67 7.73
CA MET A 56 -3.29 6.98 6.86
C MET A 56 -2.55 6.24 5.77
N ALA A 57 -2.78 4.94 5.68
CA ALA A 57 -2.05 4.03 4.83
C ALA A 57 -3.00 3.19 3.97
N LYS A 58 -2.55 2.84 2.76
CA LYS A 58 -3.13 1.80 1.91
C LYS A 58 -2.64 0.45 2.42
N ARG A 59 -3.54 -0.45 2.80
CA ARG A 59 -3.22 -1.87 3.07
C ARG A 59 -3.27 -2.63 1.76
N ILE A 60 -2.21 -3.38 1.47
CA ILE A 60 -2.06 -4.18 0.26
C ILE A 60 -1.81 -5.62 0.69
N LYS A 61 -2.64 -6.55 0.22
CA LYS A 61 -2.40 -7.99 0.39
C LYS A 61 -1.50 -8.49 -0.71
N GLU A 62 -0.45 -9.21 -0.35
CA GLU A 62 0.46 -9.89 -1.27
C GLU A 62 0.22 -11.40 -1.21
N THR A 63 0.03 -12.04 -2.37
CA THR A 63 -0.03 -13.49 -2.50
C THR A 63 0.96 -13.95 -3.57
N GLY A 64 1.93 -14.78 -3.15
CA GLY A 64 2.92 -15.38 -4.04
C GLY A 64 2.44 -16.70 -4.66
N TYR A 65 2.67 -16.86 -5.96
CA TYR A 65 2.42 -18.11 -6.70
C TYR A 65 3.72 -18.55 -7.35
N PHE A 66 4.33 -19.61 -6.84
CA PHE A 66 5.65 -20.07 -7.26
C PHE A 66 5.64 -21.55 -7.63
N ILE A 67 6.39 -21.91 -8.68
CA ILE A 67 6.74 -23.29 -8.98
C ILE A 67 8.16 -23.54 -8.46
N ASP A 68 8.30 -24.44 -7.50
CA ASP A 68 9.60 -24.91 -7.02
C ASP A 68 10.19 -25.96 -7.99
N TYR A 69 11.36 -25.68 -8.55
CA TYR A 69 12.07 -26.57 -9.48
C TYR A 69 12.98 -27.59 -8.76
N ILE A 70 13.24 -27.39 -7.47
CA ILE A 70 14.13 -28.21 -6.64
C ILE A 70 13.32 -29.33 -5.96
N SER A 71 12.11 -29.01 -5.50
CA SER A 71 11.20 -29.98 -4.88
C SER A 71 10.54 -30.91 -5.91
N PHE A 72 10.28 -32.17 -5.50
CA PHE A 72 9.57 -33.14 -6.32
C PHE A 72 8.45 -33.82 -5.50
N PRO A 73 7.16 -33.70 -5.89
CA PRO A 73 6.65 -32.94 -7.03
C PRO A 73 6.71 -31.41 -6.82
N PRO A 74 6.78 -30.60 -7.90
CA PRO A 74 6.61 -29.16 -7.82
C PRO A 74 5.23 -28.82 -7.25
N ASP A 75 5.17 -27.90 -6.29
CA ASP A 75 3.92 -27.46 -5.68
C ASP A 75 3.87 -25.93 -5.58
N THR A 76 2.66 -25.37 -5.58
CA THR A 76 2.42 -23.94 -5.40
C THR A 76 2.20 -23.65 -3.93
N ILE A 77 3.15 -22.97 -3.29
CA ILE A 77 3.00 -22.54 -1.89
C ILE A 77 2.51 -21.08 -1.89
N PRO A 78 1.25 -20.80 -1.49
CA PRO A 78 0.79 -19.43 -1.34
C PRO A 78 1.50 -18.79 -0.14
N VAL A 79 2.39 -17.85 -0.43
CA VAL A 79 2.99 -17.00 0.61
C VAL A 79 2.14 -15.74 0.69
N ASN A 80 1.44 -15.58 1.81
CA ASN A 80 0.63 -14.39 2.06
C ASN A 80 1.39 -13.41 2.95
N SER A 81 1.41 -12.15 2.57
CA SER A 81 1.90 -11.06 3.42
C SER A 81 1.05 -9.81 3.25
N GLU A 82 1.26 -8.82 4.13
CA GLU A 82 0.63 -7.51 4.01
C GLU A 82 1.70 -6.44 3.87
N ARG A 83 1.43 -5.45 3.03
CA ARG A 83 2.24 -4.24 2.86
C ARG A 83 1.37 -3.04 3.21
N PHE A 84 1.96 -2.03 3.86
CA PHE A 84 1.27 -0.77 4.12
C PHE A 84 2.07 0.36 3.52
N THR A 85 1.40 1.17 2.71
CA THR A 85 2.05 2.30 2.03
C THR A 85 1.33 3.59 2.38
N ALA A 86 2.08 4.68 2.52
CA ALA A 86 1.54 6.01 2.73
C ALA A 86 2.17 6.97 1.71
N VAL A 87 1.47 8.04 1.36
CA VAL A 87 2.07 9.15 0.60
C VAL A 87 1.88 10.42 1.41
N ASP A 88 2.98 11.17 1.54
CA ASP A 88 3.01 12.47 2.18
C ASP A 88 3.99 13.36 1.43
N ASP A 89 3.57 14.57 1.07
CA ASP A 89 4.32 15.52 0.21
C ASP A 89 4.96 14.87 -1.04
N GLY A 90 4.24 13.94 -1.68
CA GLY A 90 4.69 13.25 -2.89
C GLY A 90 5.71 12.13 -2.67
N VAL A 91 6.10 11.87 -1.43
CA VAL A 91 7.01 10.77 -1.06
C VAL A 91 6.19 9.54 -0.69
N VAL A 92 6.53 8.38 -1.27
CA VAL A 92 5.95 7.09 -0.89
C VAL A 92 6.73 6.51 0.28
N TYR A 93 6.01 6.11 1.32
CA TYR A 93 6.54 5.43 2.48
C TYR A 93 6.00 4.00 2.53
N LEU A 94 6.82 3.06 2.98
CA LEU A 94 6.45 1.68 3.32
C LEU A 94 6.58 1.50 4.83
N TRP A 95 5.58 0.89 5.45
CA TRP A 95 5.67 0.43 6.83
C TRP A 95 6.44 -0.88 6.85
N THR A 96 7.61 -0.88 7.47
CA THR A 96 8.52 -2.03 7.46
C THR A 96 9.24 -2.17 8.78
N SER A 97 9.82 -3.35 9.02
CA SER A 97 10.68 -3.59 10.17
C SER A 97 12.12 -3.28 9.81
N MET A 98 12.67 -2.22 10.40
CA MET A 98 14.09 -1.89 10.33
C MET A 98 14.72 -2.15 11.69
N SER A 99 15.76 -2.98 11.72
CA SER A 99 16.46 -3.37 12.96
C SER A 99 15.52 -3.90 14.07
N GLY A 100 14.44 -4.58 13.69
CA GLY A 100 13.46 -5.16 14.62
C GLY A 100 12.39 -4.20 15.14
N THR A 101 12.40 -2.94 14.71
CA THR A 101 11.36 -1.96 15.05
C THR A 101 10.54 -1.63 13.82
N LEU A 102 9.22 -1.57 13.98
CA LEU A 102 8.32 -1.15 12.90
C LEU A 102 8.35 0.37 12.76
N GLU A 103 8.67 0.83 11.56
CA GLU A 103 8.73 2.26 11.24
C GLU A 103 8.39 2.54 9.77
N TRP A 104 8.15 3.81 9.48
CA TRP A 104 7.92 4.30 8.11
C TRP A 104 9.26 4.54 7.44
N ASP A 105 9.51 3.88 6.32
CA ASP A 105 10.69 4.08 5.49
C ASP A 105 10.30 4.59 4.10
N THR A 106 11.10 5.50 3.57
CA THR A 106 11.00 5.98 2.18
C THR A 106 11.72 5.07 1.18
N LEU A 107 12.60 4.19 1.68
CA LEU A 107 13.43 3.35 0.83
C LEU A 107 12.71 2.02 0.54
N TYR A 108 12.08 1.96 -0.62
CA TYR A 108 11.59 0.71 -1.19
C TYR A 108 12.76 0.02 -1.92
N TRP A 109 13.31 -1.05 -1.36
CA TRP A 109 14.38 -1.87 -1.96
C TRP A 109 13.85 -3.15 -2.61
#